data_AF-A0A6A6Z089-F1
#
_entry.id   AF-A0A6A6Z089-F1
#
_cell.length_a   1.000
_cell.length_b   1.000
_cell.length_c   1.000
_cell.angle_alpha   90.00
_cell.angle_beta   90.00
_cell.angle_gamma   90.00
#
_symmetry.space_group_name_H-M   'P 1'
#
loop_
_entity.id
_entity.type
_entity.pdbx_description
1 polymer ?
#
loop_
_entity_poly.entity_id
_entity_poly.type
_entity_poly.pdbx_seq_one_letter_code
_entity_poly.pdbx_strand_id
1 'polypeptide(L)'
;QQEEDAVVKLVESLKQKHAGGQVIVYCDTVKKIIQLAEVLECVYFHRNIGSSKEKSELVKQLTEGRQQVFTATNALGLGINAPTIRAVVHVGTIRKMRYYAQESGRAGRNGRKSKAIIM
;
A
#
# COMPACT_ATOMS: atom_id res chain seq x y z
N GLN A 1 -7.24 13.53 11.95
CA GLN A 1 -6.99 12.99 13.30
C GLN A 1 -7.57 11.59 13.53
N GLN A 2 -8.85 11.40 13.88
CA GLN A 2 -9.30 10.09 14.37
C GLN A 2 -9.15 8.92 13.37
N GLU A 3 -9.46 9.13 12.08
CA GLU A 3 -9.27 8.11 11.04
C GLU A 3 -7.79 7.76 10.85
N GLU A 4 -6.93 8.77 10.86
CA GLU A 4 -5.49 8.63 10.68
C GLU A 4 -4.85 7.84 11.83
N ASP A 5 -5.20 8.16 13.08
CA ASP A 5 -4.75 7.42 14.25
C ASP A 5 -5.17 5.95 14.20
N ALA A 6 -6.37 5.67 13.69
CA ALA A 6 -6.86 4.31 13.51
C ALA A 6 -6.08 3.56 12.41
N VAL A 7 -5.79 4.22 11.29
CA VAL A 7 -4.99 3.67 10.19
C VAL A 7 -3.58 3.35 10.69
N VAL A 8 -2.94 4.26 11.42
CA VAL A 8 -1.59 4.06 11.98
C VAL A 8 -1.56 2.86 12.91
N LYS A 9 -2.48 2.80 13.88
CA LYS A 9 -2.59 1.64 14.79
C LYS A 9 -2.80 0.33 14.06
N LEU A 10 -3.63 0.32 13.03
CA LEU A 10 -3.87 -0.87 12.22
C LEU A 10 -2.60 -1.30 11.47
N VAL A 11 -1.94 -0.36 10.78
CA VAL A 11 -0.74 -0.64 9.98
C VAL A 11 0.39 -1.14 10.87
N GLU A 12 0.62 -0.54 12.04
CA GLU A 12 1.62 -1.03 13.00
C GLU A 12 1.32 -2.44 13.50
N SER A 13 0.05 -2.74 13.81
CA SER A 13 -0.36 -4.10 14.17
C SER A 13 -0.12 -5.10 13.03
N LEU A 14 -0.39 -4.71 11.77
CA LEU A 14 -0.14 -5.55 10.60
C LEU A 14 1.35 -5.78 10.35
N LYS A 15 2.20 -4.75 10.52
CA LYS A 15 3.66 -4.88 10.43
C LYS A 15 4.20 -5.90 11.42
N GLN A 16 3.75 -5.83 12.67
CA GLN A 16 4.16 -6.76 13.74
C GLN A 16 3.68 -8.18 13.45
N LYS A 17 2.41 -8.35 13.06
CA LYS A 17 1.82 -9.66 12.74
C LYS A 17 2.47 -10.32 11.52
N HIS A 18 2.94 -9.52 10.58
CA HIS A 18 3.54 -9.95 9.33
C HIS A 18 5.01 -9.54 9.26
N ALA A 19 5.81 -9.96 10.25
CA ALA A 19 7.27 -9.76 10.22
C ALA A 19 7.87 -10.28 8.90
N GLY A 20 8.59 -9.43 8.18
CA GLY A 20 9.14 -9.71 6.85
C GLY A 20 8.12 -9.69 5.69
N GLY A 21 6.85 -9.35 5.96
CA GLY A 21 5.81 -9.12 4.96
C GLY A 21 5.52 -7.63 4.77
N GLN A 22 4.91 -7.29 3.63
CA GLN A 22 4.61 -5.90 3.29
C GLN A 22 3.12 -5.57 3.47
N VAL A 23 2.86 -4.29 3.73
CA VAL A 23 1.53 -3.67 3.80
C VAL A 23 1.44 -2.58 2.75
N ILE A 24 0.40 -2.60 1.92
CA ILE A 24 0.07 -1.47 1.02
C ILE A 24 -1.16 -0.76 1.56
N VAL A 25 -1.08 0.55 1.69
CA VAL A 25 -2.18 1.44 2.07
C VAL A 25 -2.61 2.24 0.84
N TYR A 26 -3.79 1.95 0.31
CA TYR A 26 -4.40 2.67 -0.79
C TYR A 26 -5.28 3.81 -0.29
N CYS A 27 -5.15 5.00 -0.89
CA CYS A 27 -6.07 6.10 -0.69
C CYS A 27 -6.53 6.72 -2.02
N ASP A 28 -7.61 7.47 -1.97
CA ASP A 28 -8.25 8.08 -3.14
C ASP A 28 -7.60 9.40 -3.60
N THR A 29 -6.79 10.04 -2.74
CA THR A 29 -6.12 11.31 -3.03
C THR A 29 -4.61 11.28 -2.77
N VAL A 30 -3.86 12.06 -3.55
CA VAL A 30 -2.41 12.22 -3.37
C VAL A 30 -2.07 12.85 -2.02
N LYS A 31 -2.87 13.83 -1.59
CA LYS A 31 -2.70 14.49 -0.29
C LYS A 31 -2.73 13.47 0.87
N LYS A 32 -3.70 12.56 0.87
CA LYS A 32 -3.87 11.57 1.95
C LYS A 32 -2.75 10.54 1.98
N ILE A 33 -2.26 10.08 0.82
CA ILE A 33 -1.13 9.14 0.81
C ILE A 33 0.17 9.78 1.31
N ILE A 34 0.41 11.07 1.02
CA ILE A 34 1.60 11.79 1.47
C ILE A 34 1.53 11.99 2.98
N GLN A 35 0.38 12.45 3.49
CA GLN A 35 0.18 12.64 4.92
C GLN A 35 0.35 11.33 5.70
N LEU A 36 -0.24 10.23 5.23
CA LEU A 36 -0.06 8.92 5.87
C LEU A 36 1.37 8.41 5.75
N ALA A 37 2.06 8.70 4.65
CA ALA A 37 3.45 8.30 4.48
C ALA A 37 4.39 9.00 5.45
N GLU A 38 4.13 10.27 5.76
CA GLU A 38 4.87 11.03 6.77
C GLU A 38 4.69 10.39 8.15
N VAL A 39 3.45 10.13 8.58
CA VAL A 39 3.17 9.58 9.91
C VAL A 39 3.59 8.11 10.06
N LEU A 40 3.52 7.33 8.98
CA LEU A 40 3.97 5.93 8.94
C LEU A 40 5.45 5.78 8.63
N GLU A 41 6.17 6.89 8.42
CA GLU A 41 7.58 6.94 8.03
C GLU A 41 7.90 5.98 6.87
N CYS A 42 7.12 6.07 5.80
CA CYS A 42 7.20 5.14 4.68
C CYS A 42 7.19 5.83 3.32
N VAL A 43 7.38 5.04 2.26
CA VAL A 43 7.38 5.52 0.88
C VAL A 43 5.96 5.61 0.32
N TYR A 44 5.74 6.57 -0.57
CA TYR A 44 4.45 6.78 -1.23
C TYR A 44 4.56 6.73 -2.76
N PHE A 45 3.45 6.41 -3.43
CA PHE A 45 3.38 6.36 -4.89
C PHE A 45 2.12 7.01 -5.46
N HIS A 46 2.30 7.91 -6.43
CA HIS A 46 1.21 8.42 -7.27
C HIS A 46 1.69 8.67 -8.71
N ARG A 47 0.73 8.86 -9.63
CA ARG A 47 1.01 9.00 -11.08
C ARG A 47 2.07 10.05 -11.43
N ASN A 48 2.14 11.13 -10.66
CA ASN A 48 2.98 12.29 -10.96
C ASN A 48 4.25 12.35 -10.11
N ILE A 49 4.63 11.26 -9.43
CA ILE A 49 5.83 11.26 -8.57
C ILE A 49 7.11 11.23 -9.41
N GLY A 50 7.94 12.25 -9.29
CA GLY A 50 9.28 12.31 -9.88
C GLY A 50 9.38 11.97 -11.38
N SER A 51 10.60 11.65 -11.77
CA SER A 51 11.02 11.13 -13.06
C SER A 51 10.60 9.67 -13.27
N SER A 52 10.67 9.20 -14.52
CA SER A 52 10.45 7.79 -14.85
C SER A 52 11.38 6.83 -14.08
N LYS A 53 12.63 7.27 -13.84
CA LYS A 53 13.63 6.50 -13.09
C LYS A 53 13.23 6.34 -11.63
N GLU A 54 12.76 7.41 -10.98
CA GLU A 54 12.31 7.37 -9.59
C GLU A 54 11.07 6.48 -9.42
N LYS A 55 10.10 6.57 -10.34
CA LYS A 55 8.94 5.66 -10.36
C LYS A 55 9.36 4.20 -10.45
N SER A 56 10.32 3.91 -11.32
CA SER A 56 10.83 2.55 -11.53
C SER A 56 11.54 2.02 -10.28
N GLU A 57 12.31 2.86 -9.60
CA GLU A 57 12.98 2.47 -8.35
C GLU A 57 11.97 2.21 -7.22
N LEU A 58 10.93 3.03 -7.07
CA LEU A 58 9.87 2.78 -6.07
C LEU A 58 9.14 1.45 -6.31
N VAL A 59 8.81 1.15 -7.57
CA VAL A 59 8.20 -0.12 -7.95
C VAL A 59 9.15 -1.29 -7.68
N LYS A 60 10.45 -1.10 -7.92
CA LYS A 60 11.48 -2.11 -7.60
C LYS A 60 11.58 -2.35 -6.09
N GLN A 61 11.61 -1.31 -5.27
CA GLN A 61 11.61 -1.42 -3.81
C GLN A 61 10.38 -2.19 -3.30
N LEU A 62 9.21 -1.94 -3.87
CA LEU A 62 7.99 -2.69 -3.55
C LEU A 62 8.12 -4.16 -3.94
N THR A 63 8.57 -4.42 -5.17
CA THR A 63 8.66 -5.79 -5.73
C THR A 63 9.67 -6.65 -4.99
N GLU A 64 10.79 -6.07 -4.59
CA GLU A 64 11.87 -6.76 -3.87
C GLU A 64 11.68 -6.81 -2.35
N GLY A 65 10.58 -6.27 -1.82
CA GLY A 65 10.33 -6.33 -0.37
C GLY A 65 11.17 -5.37 0.47
N ARG A 66 11.83 -4.38 -0.13
CA ARG A 66 12.79 -3.50 0.57
C ARG A 66 12.14 -2.53 1.56
N GLN A 67 10.85 -2.25 1.37
CA GLN A 67 10.08 -1.40 2.27
C GLN A 67 8.87 -2.17 2.79
N GLN A 68 8.66 -2.12 4.10
CA GLN A 68 7.59 -2.87 4.75
C GLN A 68 6.22 -2.24 4.52
N VAL A 69 6.16 -0.91 4.40
CA VAL A 69 4.92 -0.16 4.19
C VAL A 69 5.05 0.71 2.94
N PHE A 70 3.97 0.73 2.15
CA PHE A 70 3.81 1.63 1.02
C PHE A 70 2.45 2.29 1.10
N THR A 71 2.38 3.61 0.91
CA THR A 71 1.11 4.27 0.59
C THR A 71 1.00 4.52 -0.91
N ALA A 72 -0.19 4.41 -1.47
CA ALA A 72 -0.36 4.61 -2.91
C ALA A 72 -1.76 5.07 -3.30
N THR A 73 -1.85 5.77 -4.42
CA THR A 73 -3.12 5.88 -5.14
C THR A 73 -3.32 4.67 -6.06
N ASN A 74 -4.51 4.53 -6.64
CA ASN A 74 -4.79 3.50 -7.67
C ASN A 74 -3.89 3.59 -8.92
N ALA A 75 -3.05 4.62 -9.03
CA ALA A 75 -2.04 4.75 -10.06
C ALA A 75 -0.92 3.70 -9.95
N LEU A 76 -0.77 3.04 -8.79
CA LEU A 76 0.17 1.94 -8.61
C LEU A 76 -0.26 0.78 -9.53
N GLY A 77 0.44 0.68 -10.67
CA GLY A 77 -0.09 0.11 -11.92
C GLY A 77 -0.26 -1.40 -11.98
N LEU A 78 -0.66 -1.86 -13.17
CA LEU A 78 -0.81 -3.27 -13.53
C LEU A 78 0.56 -3.97 -13.47
N GLY A 79 0.61 -5.22 -13.01
CA GLY A 79 1.80 -6.07 -13.12
C GLY A 79 2.77 -6.08 -11.94
N ILE A 80 2.56 -5.30 -10.87
CA ILE A 80 3.38 -5.48 -9.65
C ILE A 80 3.18 -6.89 -9.14
N ASN A 81 4.29 -7.63 -9.06
CA ASN A 81 4.33 -8.98 -8.57
C ASN A 81 5.26 -9.07 -7.36
N ALA A 82 4.75 -8.59 -6.22
CA ALA A 82 5.46 -8.67 -4.95
C ALA A 82 4.85 -9.81 -4.10
N PRO A 83 5.44 -11.01 -4.10
CA PRO A 83 4.92 -12.17 -3.37
C PRO A 83 4.99 -11.99 -1.84
N THR A 84 5.61 -10.91 -1.36
CA THR A 84 5.78 -10.52 0.04
C THR A 84 4.63 -9.68 0.59
N ILE A 85 3.69 -9.18 -0.22
CA ILE A 85 2.55 -8.39 0.25
C ILE A 85 1.59 -9.27 1.08
N ARG A 86 1.45 -8.96 2.36
CA ARG A 86 0.60 -9.68 3.32
C ARG A 86 -0.70 -8.96 3.65
N ALA A 87 -0.72 -7.64 3.55
CA ALA A 87 -1.94 -6.88 3.74
C ALA A 87 -2.11 -5.76 2.72
N VAL A 88 -3.35 -5.53 2.33
CA VAL A 88 -3.78 -4.34 1.59
C VAL A 88 -4.85 -3.64 2.42
N VAL A 89 -4.69 -2.35 2.65
CA VAL A 89 -5.61 -1.49 3.40
C VAL A 89 -6.10 -0.40 2.48
N HIS A 90 -7.41 -0.32 2.24
CA HIS A 90 -8.05 0.76 1.51
C HIS A 90 -8.59 1.76 2.53
N VAL A 91 -8.15 3.02 2.43
CA VAL A 91 -8.57 4.09 3.34
C VAL A 91 -9.34 5.15 2.56
N GLY A 92 -10.58 5.38 2.97
CA GLY A 92 -11.50 6.30 2.32
C GLY A 92 -12.28 5.67 1.18
N THR A 93 -12.76 6.50 0.24
CA THR A 93 -13.77 6.05 -0.73
C THR A 93 -13.19 5.17 -1.82
N ILE A 94 -13.70 3.93 -1.92
CA ILE A 94 -13.43 3.04 -3.05
C ILE A 94 -14.23 3.54 -4.26
N ARG A 95 -13.55 4.23 -5.18
CA ARG A 95 -14.21 4.85 -6.35
C ARG A 95 -14.83 3.84 -7.31
N LYS A 96 -14.23 2.65 -7.47
CA LYS A 96 -14.73 1.57 -8.34
C LYS A 96 -14.35 0.22 -7.76
N MET A 97 -15.31 -0.71 -7.69
CA MET A 97 -15.09 -2.08 -7.20
C MET A 97 -14.02 -2.84 -7.99
N ARG A 98 -13.89 -2.56 -9.30
CA ARG A 98 -12.79 -3.08 -10.14
C ARG A 98 -11.41 -2.77 -9.56
N TYR A 99 -11.20 -1.54 -9.08
CA TYR A 99 -9.90 -1.13 -8.53
C TYR A 99 -9.65 -1.87 -7.24
N TYR A 100 -10.64 -1.90 -6.34
CA TYR A 100 -10.56 -2.68 -5.11
C TYR A 100 -10.21 -4.15 -5.37
N ALA A 101 -10.91 -4.83 -6.28
CA ALA A 101 -10.67 -6.24 -6.59
C ALA A 101 -9.24 -6.48 -7.09
N GLN A 102 -8.72 -5.60 -7.94
CA GLN A 102 -7.36 -5.70 -8.44
C GLN A 102 -6.30 -5.40 -7.37
N GLU A 103 -6.51 -4.36 -6.58
CA GLU A 103 -5.59 -3.87 -5.55
C GLU A 103 -5.51 -4.85 -4.38
N SER A 104 -6.66 -5.31 -3.87
CA SER A 104 -6.74 -6.32 -2.81
C SER A 104 -6.10 -7.65 -3.23
N GLY A 105 -6.26 -8.05 -4.50
CA GLY A 105 -5.64 -9.23 -5.08
C GLY A 105 -4.10 -9.19 -5.20
N ARG A 106 -3.45 -8.10 -4.77
CA ARG A 106 -1.99 -8.07 -4.61
C ARG A 106 -1.53 -8.82 -3.36
N ALA A 107 -2.37 -8.93 -2.34
CA ALA A 107 -2.02 -9.61 -1.11
C ALA A 107 -2.06 -11.13 -1.28
N GLY A 108 -1.10 -11.84 -0.69
CA GLY A 108 -1.13 -13.31 -0.60
C GLY A 108 -0.84 -14.05 -1.91
N ARG A 109 -0.16 -13.43 -2.88
CA ARG A 109 0.21 -14.08 -4.16
C ARG A 109 1.07 -15.34 -4.06
N ASN A 110 1.67 -15.59 -2.90
CA ASN A 110 2.41 -16.82 -2.61
C ASN A 110 1.55 -17.91 -1.94
N GLY A 111 0.22 -17.76 -1.95
CA GLY A 111 -0.72 -18.73 -1.36
C GLY A 111 -0.81 -18.70 0.17
N ARG A 112 -0.02 -17.85 0.85
CA ARG A 112 -0.09 -17.72 2.31
C ARG A 112 -1.23 -16.78 2.71
N LYS A 113 -1.76 -16.99 3.93
CA LYS A 113 -2.80 -16.13 4.52
C LYS A 113 -2.42 -14.66 4.42
N SER A 114 -3.38 -13.86 3.95
CA SER A 114 -3.26 -12.42 3.75
C SER A 114 -4.53 -11.71 4.20
N LYS A 115 -4.51 -10.37 4.22
CA LYS A 115 -5.66 -9.54 4.54
C LYS A 115 -5.92 -8.48 3.47
N ALA A 116 -7.18 -8.23 3.20
CA ALA A 116 -7.66 -7.03 2.52
C ALA A 116 -8.65 -6.33 3.45
N ILE A 117 -8.43 -5.05 3.74
CA ILE A 117 -9.19 -4.29 4.75
C ILE A 117 -9.68 -3.00 4.10
N ILE A 118 -10.91 -2.59 4.42
CA ILE A 118 -11.49 -1.31 4.01
C ILE A 118 -11.75 -0.50 5.28
N MET A 119 -11.36 0.76 5.28
CA MET A 119 -11.57 1.75 6.34
C MET A 119 -12.22 3.01 5.78
#